data_AF-A0A7J6QB11-F1
#
_entry.id   AF-A0A7J6QB11-F1
#
_cell.length_a   1.000
_cell.length_b   1.000
_cell.length_c   1.000
_cell.angle_alpha   90.00
_cell.angle_beta   90.00
_cell.angle_gamma   90.00
#
_symmetry.space_group_name_H-M   'P 1'
#
loop_
_entity.id
_entity.type
_entity.pdbx_description
1 polymer ?
#
loop_
_entity_poly.entity_id
_entity_poly.type
_entity_poly.pdbx_seq_one_letter_code
_entity_poly.pdbx_strand_id
1 'polypeptide(L)'
;TTAVIMMLNKTGDAEAAMRAVPMSLRWSLKKAVDAYVWNQVAKFRLTSMLTEHAVEGDWVLLDGGSVTRVTSREARSKKYPLSRVLLPICPTSEVEPQDYPLNAAAFAYTKARENLGLKDTHFTEAAERIGRQEKSGESEQQQQHQPLLYRPLVGFPTEVQWDLVTGPVGQPVVATDVVRNGLIDLDPPPSNGAPGGRKRSPKSETCLRLRFTLEKAHDCGGRMVLREILQRPIHEFMPASSLGRQDLLF
;
A
#
# COMPACT_ATOMS: atom_id res chain seq x y z
N THR A 1 -25.26 -4.51 -6.21
CA THR A 1 -25.98 -3.27 -6.58
C THR A 1 -27.49 -3.47 -6.65
N THR A 2 -27.98 -4.50 -7.34
CA THR A 2 -29.42 -4.82 -7.46
C THR A 2 -30.15 -4.95 -6.11
N ALA A 3 -29.56 -5.66 -5.13
CA ALA A 3 -30.17 -5.81 -3.79
C ALA A 3 -30.31 -4.49 -3.01
N VAL A 4 -29.34 -3.57 -3.14
CA VAL A 4 -29.37 -2.25 -2.49
C VAL A 4 -30.48 -1.39 -3.10
N ILE A 5 -30.56 -1.36 -4.44
CA ILE A 5 -31.59 -0.61 -5.17
C ILE A 5 -32.99 -1.15 -4.83
N MET A 6 -33.16 -2.47 -4.80
CA MET A 6 -34.43 -3.08 -4.43
C MET A 6 -34.85 -2.77 -2.99
N MET A 7 -33.90 -2.77 -2.05
CA MET A 7 -34.19 -2.41 -0.66
C MET A 7 -34.51 -0.94 -0.49
N LEU A 8 -33.75 -0.03 -1.11
CA LEU A 8 -34.05 1.41 -1.12
C LEU A 8 -35.44 1.68 -1.70
N ASN A 9 -35.78 1.06 -2.82
CA ASN A 9 -37.10 1.22 -3.45
C ASN A 9 -38.24 0.64 -2.58
N LYS A 10 -37.96 -0.37 -1.77
CA LYS A 10 -38.96 -1.02 -0.91
C LYS A 10 -39.18 -0.29 0.42
N THR A 11 -38.10 0.19 1.06
CA THR A 11 -38.17 0.72 2.44
C THR A 11 -37.93 2.22 2.53
N GLY A 12 -37.31 2.84 1.52
CA GLY A 12 -36.80 4.22 1.61
C GLY A 12 -35.66 4.39 2.63
N ASP A 13 -35.20 3.31 3.26
CA ASP A 13 -34.25 3.32 4.37
C ASP A 13 -32.85 2.88 3.87
N ALA A 14 -31.92 3.84 3.88
CA ALA A 14 -30.54 3.63 3.47
C ALA A 14 -29.78 2.66 4.39
N GLU A 15 -30.11 2.63 5.69
CA GLU A 15 -29.47 1.73 6.63
C GLU A 15 -29.89 0.28 6.36
N ALA A 16 -31.19 0.04 6.17
CA ALA A 16 -31.71 -1.27 5.79
C ALA A 16 -31.14 -1.75 4.44
N ALA A 17 -30.99 -0.85 3.46
CA ALA A 17 -30.39 -1.17 2.17
C ALA A 17 -28.90 -1.50 2.28
N MET A 18 -28.14 -0.80 3.13
CA MET A 18 -26.74 -1.11 3.39
C MET A 18 -26.57 -2.44 4.13
N ARG A 19 -27.48 -2.78 5.06
CA ARG A 19 -27.48 -4.09 5.75
C ARG A 19 -27.69 -5.26 4.79
N ALA A 20 -28.39 -5.05 3.68
CA ALA A 20 -28.59 -6.06 2.63
C ALA A 20 -27.33 -6.32 1.77
N VAL A 21 -26.30 -5.47 1.86
CA VAL A 21 -25.01 -5.71 1.22
C VAL A 21 -24.28 -6.87 1.93
N PRO A 22 -23.70 -7.83 1.19
CA PRO A 22 -22.89 -8.90 1.77
C PRO A 22 -21.83 -8.35 2.73
N MET A 23 -21.68 -9.00 3.89
CA MET A 23 -20.76 -8.55 4.94
C MET A 23 -19.32 -8.42 4.42
N SER A 24 -18.88 -9.33 3.53
CA SER A 24 -17.56 -9.27 2.88
C SER A 24 -17.34 -7.99 2.10
N LEU A 25 -18.33 -7.52 1.34
CA LEU A 25 -18.22 -6.28 0.56
C LEU A 25 -18.24 -5.05 1.49
N ARG A 26 -19.06 -5.07 2.55
CA ARG A 26 -19.03 -4.00 3.57
C ARG A 26 -17.68 -3.90 4.26
N TRP A 27 -17.08 -5.03 4.64
CA TRP A 27 -15.72 -5.07 5.18
C TRP A 27 -14.67 -4.59 4.18
N SER A 28 -14.81 -4.95 2.90
CA SER A 28 -13.90 -4.47 1.86
C SER A 28 -13.98 -2.95 1.68
N LEU A 29 -15.19 -2.37 1.73
CA LEU A 29 -15.38 -0.92 1.69
C LEU A 29 -14.77 -0.24 2.91
N LYS A 30 -14.97 -0.79 4.12
CA LYS A 30 -14.33 -0.31 5.35
C LYS A 30 -12.80 -0.30 5.20
N LYS A 31 -12.21 -1.43 4.79
CA LYS A 31 -10.76 -1.54 4.55
C LYS A 31 -10.24 -0.54 3.53
N ALA A 32 -11.01 -0.25 2.48
CA ALA A 32 -10.63 0.75 1.47
C ALA A 32 -10.60 2.17 2.06
N VAL A 33 -11.55 2.51 2.94
CA VAL A 33 -11.55 3.78 3.69
C VAL A 33 -10.33 3.86 4.61
N ASP A 34 -10.06 2.80 5.38
CA ASP A 34 -8.92 2.75 6.31
C ASP A 34 -7.60 2.90 5.55
N ALA A 35 -7.45 2.22 4.41
CA ALA A 35 -6.29 2.34 3.53
C ALA A 35 -6.16 3.73 2.91
N TYR A 36 -7.26 4.38 2.54
CA TYR A 36 -7.23 5.76 2.05
C TYR A 36 -6.69 6.71 3.12
N VAL A 37 -7.23 6.65 4.34
CA VAL A 37 -6.77 7.49 5.46
C VAL A 37 -5.29 7.24 5.72
N TRP A 38 -4.89 5.97 5.83
CA TRP A 38 -3.48 5.60 6.02
C TRP A 38 -2.59 6.19 4.92
N ASN A 39 -2.98 6.09 3.65
CA ASN A 39 -2.21 6.63 2.52
C ASN A 39 -2.06 8.16 2.59
N GLN A 40 -3.09 8.90 3.02
CA GLN A 40 -2.99 10.35 3.19
C GLN A 40 -1.99 10.73 4.30
N VAL A 41 -2.03 10.00 5.41
CA VAL A 41 -1.09 10.21 6.52
C VAL A 41 0.32 9.81 6.13
N ALA A 42 0.51 8.65 5.51
CA ALA A 42 1.80 8.19 5.03
C ALA A 42 2.42 9.22 4.08
N LYS A 43 1.63 9.73 3.13
CA LYS A 43 2.05 10.82 2.23
C LYS A 43 2.50 12.04 3.04
N PHE A 44 1.67 12.52 3.97
CA PHE A 44 2.02 13.66 4.82
C PHE A 44 3.33 13.43 5.60
N ARG A 45 3.47 12.27 6.25
CA ARG A 45 4.65 11.91 7.05
C ARG A 45 5.92 11.88 6.20
N LEU A 46 5.83 11.40 4.97
CA LEU A 46 6.96 11.34 4.03
C LEU A 46 7.29 12.71 3.44
N THR A 47 6.30 13.53 3.10
CA THR A 47 6.54 14.81 2.40
C THR A 47 6.76 16.01 3.30
N SER A 48 6.19 16.02 4.50
CA SER A 48 6.18 17.21 5.37
C SER A 48 7.24 17.13 6.47
N MET A 49 7.66 15.94 6.86
CA MET A 49 8.66 15.76 7.92
C MET A 49 10.06 15.42 7.36
N LEU A 50 10.16 14.95 6.10
CA LEU A 50 11.39 14.83 5.29
C LEU A 50 12.63 14.32 6.05
N THR A 51 12.51 13.19 6.73
CA THR A 51 13.62 12.54 7.46
C THR A 51 13.83 11.10 7.02
N GLU A 52 15.09 10.68 6.90
CA GLU A 52 15.48 9.27 6.67
C GLU A 52 15.37 8.39 7.94
N HIS A 53 15.05 9.02 9.08
CA HIS A 53 14.99 8.39 10.39
C HIS A 53 13.65 8.68 11.06
N ALA A 54 13.31 7.86 12.04
CA ALA A 54 12.15 8.10 12.90
C ALA A 54 12.31 9.42 13.65
N VAL A 55 11.20 10.11 13.86
CA VAL A 55 11.13 11.32 14.68
C VAL A 55 10.46 10.98 16.01
N GLU A 56 10.53 11.92 16.95
CA GLU A 56 9.81 11.81 18.20
C GLU A 56 8.32 11.54 17.97
N GLY A 57 7.74 10.68 18.79
CA GLY A 57 6.33 10.29 18.73
C GLY A 57 5.98 9.29 17.63
N ASP A 58 6.89 8.94 16.71
CA ASP A 58 6.67 7.86 15.74
C ASP A 58 6.56 6.51 16.47
N TRP A 59 5.76 5.59 15.92
CA TRP A 59 5.80 4.19 16.31
C TRP A 59 6.88 3.46 15.52
N VAL A 60 7.63 2.57 16.16
CA VAL A 60 8.67 1.76 15.50
C VAL A 60 8.58 0.28 15.88
N LEU A 61 8.89 -0.60 14.92
CA LEU A 61 8.99 -2.04 15.12
C LEU A 61 10.39 -2.43 15.63
N LEU A 62 10.47 -3.03 16.82
CA LEU A 62 11.73 -3.51 17.39
C LEU A 62 12.08 -4.92 16.88
N ASP A 63 13.35 -5.28 17.00
CA ASP A 63 13.83 -6.65 16.81
C ASP A 63 13.17 -7.56 17.84
N GLY A 64 12.27 -8.44 17.39
CA GLY A 64 11.39 -9.22 18.27
C GLY A 64 9.89 -8.97 18.05
N GLY A 65 9.53 -8.02 17.17
CA GLY A 65 8.15 -7.83 16.73
C GLY A 65 7.30 -6.96 17.65
N SER A 66 7.86 -6.44 18.74
CA SER A 66 7.20 -5.47 19.61
C SER A 66 7.22 -4.07 19.01
N VAL A 67 6.17 -3.30 19.26
CA VAL A 67 6.06 -1.91 18.82
C VAL A 67 6.32 -0.97 20.00
N THR A 68 7.09 0.10 19.79
CA THR A 68 7.34 1.13 20.80
C THR A 68 7.33 2.53 20.19
N ARG A 69 7.15 3.54 21.04
CA ARG A 69 7.14 4.95 20.63
C ARG A 69 8.54 5.55 20.75
N VAL A 70 8.91 6.35 19.77
CA VAL A 70 10.22 7.00 19.72
C VAL A 70 10.24 8.21 20.64
N THR A 71 11.21 8.23 21.55
CA THR A 71 11.44 9.36 22.47
C THR A 71 12.29 10.47 21.82
N SER A 72 12.28 11.69 22.38
CA SER A 72 13.12 12.81 21.89
C SER A 72 14.62 12.49 21.92
N ARG A 73 15.07 11.66 22.88
CA ARG A 73 16.48 11.24 22.94
C ARG A 73 16.84 10.35 21.76
N GLU A 74 15.99 9.38 21.44
CA GLU A 74 16.21 8.43 20.35
C GLU A 74 16.07 9.08 18.97
N ALA A 75 15.14 10.03 18.84
CA ALA A 75 15.00 10.85 17.64
C ALA A 75 16.26 11.69 17.39
N ARG A 76 16.79 12.37 18.42
CA ARG A 76 18.02 13.16 18.32
C ARG A 76 19.24 12.32 17.96
N SER A 77 19.33 11.10 18.49
CA SER A 77 20.41 10.17 18.14
C SER A 77 20.16 9.41 16.84
N LYS A 78 19.06 9.68 16.12
CA LYS A 78 18.69 8.98 14.88
C LYS A 78 18.69 7.46 15.02
N LYS A 79 18.23 6.95 16.18
CA LYS A 79 18.38 5.54 16.57
C LYS A 79 17.71 4.58 15.59
N TYR A 80 16.55 4.96 15.07
CA TYR A 80 15.73 4.10 14.21
C TYR A 80 15.64 4.66 12.79
N PRO A 81 15.91 3.85 11.75
CA PRO A 81 15.70 4.26 10.36
C PRO A 81 14.21 4.34 10.03
N LEU A 82 13.87 5.08 8.98
CA LEU A 82 12.50 5.24 8.51
C LEU A 82 11.81 3.90 8.16
N SER A 83 12.58 2.89 7.75
CA SER A 83 12.08 1.53 7.46
C SER A 83 11.44 0.83 8.66
N ARG A 84 11.76 1.27 9.89
CA ARG A 84 11.19 0.74 11.13
C ARG A 84 9.92 1.48 11.53
N VAL A 85 9.64 2.63 10.93
CA VAL A 85 8.49 3.47 11.29
C VAL A 85 7.21 2.80 10.85
N LEU A 86 6.26 2.75 11.78
CA LEU A 86 4.94 2.21 11.61
C LEU A 86 3.91 3.33 11.72
N LEU A 87 2.82 3.19 10.98
CA LEU A 87 1.63 4.03 11.12
C LEU A 87 0.42 3.15 11.44
N PRO A 88 -0.43 3.55 12.39
CA PRO A 88 -1.68 2.85 12.68
C PRO A 88 -2.56 2.73 11.43
N ILE A 89 -3.01 1.52 11.12
CA ILE A 89 -4.20 1.34 10.28
C ILE A 89 -5.36 1.75 11.18
N CYS A 90 -6.29 2.59 10.72
CA CYS A 90 -7.42 3.06 11.53
C CYS A 90 -8.70 2.26 11.28
N PRO A 91 -8.90 1.04 11.79
CA PRO A 91 -10.25 0.52 11.89
C PRO A 91 -11.07 1.49 12.74
N THR A 92 -12.16 2.00 12.17
CA THR A 92 -13.03 3.02 12.75
C THR A 92 -13.59 2.77 14.16
N SER A 93 -13.28 1.63 14.78
CA SER A 93 -13.80 1.19 16.08
C SER A 93 -12.76 0.63 17.05
N GLU A 94 -11.49 0.48 16.68
CA GLU A 94 -10.48 -0.22 17.52
C GLU A 94 -9.20 0.60 17.79
N VAL A 95 -9.03 1.75 17.11
CA VAL A 95 -7.89 2.63 17.37
C VAL A 95 -8.28 3.64 18.42
N GLU A 96 -7.62 3.53 19.56
CA GLU A 96 -7.78 4.45 20.65
C GLU A 96 -6.92 5.70 20.44
N PRO A 97 -7.24 6.81 21.11
CA PRO A 97 -6.46 8.06 21.04
C PRO A 97 -4.96 7.85 21.27
N GLN A 98 -4.59 6.91 22.16
CA GLN A 98 -3.18 6.59 22.45
C GLN A 98 -2.44 5.87 21.33
N ASP A 99 -3.12 5.28 20.35
CA ASP A 99 -2.48 4.52 19.29
C ASP A 99 -1.95 5.44 18.18
N TYR A 100 -2.39 6.70 18.12
CA TYR A 100 -1.86 7.68 17.17
C TYR A 100 -0.41 8.09 17.50
N PRO A 101 0.40 8.46 16.48
CA PRO A 101 1.73 9.01 16.72
C PRO A 101 1.62 10.34 17.48
N LEU A 102 2.59 10.65 18.34
CA LEU A 102 2.60 11.91 19.10
C LEU A 102 3.38 13.01 18.36
N ASN A 103 3.06 13.21 17.09
CA ASN A 103 3.71 14.20 16.25
C ASN A 103 2.76 14.76 15.19
N ALA A 104 3.31 15.55 14.26
CA ALA A 104 2.54 16.21 13.22
C ALA A 104 1.68 15.25 12.37
N ALA A 105 2.07 13.97 12.25
CA ALA A 105 1.30 12.97 11.51
C ALA A 105 -0.07 12.67 12.15
N ALA A 106 -0.25 12.89 13.46
CA ALA A 106 -1.56 12.78 14.11
C ALA A 106 -2.59 13.69 13.44
N PHE A 107 -2.25 14.96 13.21
CA PHE A 107 -3.18 15.91 12.59
C PHE A 107 -3.61 15.50 11.17
N ALA A 108 -2.76 14.75 10.46
CA ALA A 108 -3.10 14.22 9.14
C ALA A 108 -4.21 13.16 9.21
N TYR A 109 -4.30 12.38 10.30
CA TYR A 109 -5.40 11.43 10.51
C TYR A 109 -6.73 12.17 10.66
N THR A 110 -6.78 13.19 11.52
CA THR A 110 -7.98 14.01 11.73
C THR A 110 -8.45 14.57 10.40
N LYS A 111 -7.56 15.26 9.68
CA LYS A 111 -7.90 15.91 8.43
C LYS A 111 -8.36 14.93 7.36
N ALA A 112 -7.72 13.76 7.27
CA ALA A 112 -8.11 12.73 6.32
C ALA A 112 -9.51 12.16 6.61
N ARG A 113 -9.89 12.04 7.89
CA ARG A 113 -11.20 11.55 8.33
C ARG A 113 -12.29 12.62 8.20
N GLU A 114 -11.99 13.86 8.55
CA GLU A 114 -12.87 15.01 8.34
C GLU A 114 -13.22 15.18 6.86
N ASN A 115 -12.25 15.04 5.95
CA ASN A 115 -12.48 15.08 4.50
C ASN A 115 -13.45 14.01 4.00
N LEU A 116 -13.65 12.94 4.76
CA LEU A 116 -14.59 11.86 4.47
C LEU A 116 -15.93 12.04 5.21
N GLY A 117 -16.11 13.14 5.95
CA GLY A 117 -17.29 13.37 6.78
C GLY A 117 -17.39 12.41 7.97
N LEU A 118 -16.29 11.73 8.35
CA LEU A 118 -16.27 10.87 9.51
C LEU A 118 -16.16 11.73 10.76
N LYS A 119 -17.13 11.59 11.69
CA LYS A 119 -17.10 12.28 12.97
C LYS A 119 -16.08 11.60 13.88
N ASP A 120 -15.04 12.33 14.25
CA ASP A 120 -14.05 11.89 15.22
C ASP A 120 -14.45 12.34 16.63
N THR A 121 -15.24 11.54 17.33
CA THR A 121 -15.51 11.78 18.76
C THR A 121 -14.32 11.43 19.65
N HIS A 122 -13.41 10.56 19.19
CA HIS A 122 -12.26 10.10 19.97
C HIS A 122 -10.97 10.92 19.72
N PHE A 123 -10.87 11.65 18.60
CA PHE A 123 -9.59 12.24 18.18
C PHE A 123 -9.25 13.57 18.85
N THR A 124 -10.26 14.39 19.18
CA THR A 124 -10.06 15.70 19.82
C THR A 124 -9.24 15.58 21.11
N GLU A 125 -9.42 14.48 21.85
CA GLU A 125 -8.67 14.17 23.08
C GLU A 125 -7.19 13.82 22.82
N ALA A 126 -6.86 13.16 21.70
CA ALA A 126 -5.48 12.83 21.33
C ALA A 126 -4.67 14.09 20.98
N ALA A 127 -5.26 14.97 20.17
CA ALA A 127 -4.63 16.23 19.77
C ALA A 127 -4.41 17.17 20.97
N GLU A 128 -5.36 17.23 21.90
CA GLU A 128 -5.21 17.98 23.15
C GLU A 128 -4.11 17.43 24.05
N ARG A 129 -3.88 16.10 24.06
CA ARG A 129 -2.81 15.48 24.85
C ARG A 129 -1.41 15.85 24.34
N ILE A 130 -1.19 15.89 23.02
CA ILE A 130 0.08 16.35 22.42
C ILE A 130 0.40 17.77 22.93
N GLY A 131 -0.59 18.67 22.92
CA GLY A 131 -0.42 20.03 23.46
C GLY A 131 -0.21 20.13 24.98
N ARG A 132 -0.55 19.09 25.75
CA ARG A 132 -0.32 19.02 27.21
C ARG A 132 1.01 18.35 27.56
N GLN A 133 1.45 17.33 26.80
CA GLN A 133 2.72 16.62 27.03
C GLN A 133 3.94 17.50 26.82
N GLU A 134 3.88 18.48 25.91
CA GLU A 134 4.92 19.51 25.76
C GLU A 134 5.17 20.32 27.05
N LYS A 135 4.24 20.31 28.01
CA LYS A 135 4.34 21.10 29.25
C LYS A 135 4.78 20.31 30.49
N SER A 136 4.67 18.98 30.52
CA SER A 136 4.82 18.22 31.77
C SER A 136 6.11 17.40 31.93
N GLY A 137 6.90 17.13 30.88
CA GLY A 137 8.25 16.53 31.02
C GLY A 137 8.31 15.19 31.77
N GLU A 138 7.20 14.48 31.94
CA GLU A 138 7.15 13.20 32.67
C GLU A 138 7.43 12.01 31.75
N SER A 139 8.15 11.04 32.31
CA SER A 139 8.72 9.89 31.61
C SER A 139 7.64 8.89 31.17
N GLU A 140 7.56 8.61 29.87
CA GLU A 140 6.64 7.65 29.28
C GLU A 140 7.01 6.20 29.67
N GLN A 141 6.09 5.50 30.33
CA GLN A 141 6.14 4.04 30.40
C GLN A 141 5.97 3.47 28.99
N GLN A 142 6.93 2.66 28.54
CA GLN A 142 6.90 1.98 27.26
C GLN A 142 5.77 0.93 27.24
N GLN A 143 4.59 1.30 26.74
CA GLN A 143 3.53 0.35 26.45
C GLN A 143 3.89 -0.46 25.21
N GLN A 144 3.91 -1.78 25.33
CA GLN A 144 4.11 -2.71 24.22
C GLN A 144 2.75 -3.03 23.60
N HIS A 145 2.55 -2.68 22.33
CA HIS A 145 1.31 -2.92 21.59
C HIS A 145 1.41 -4.13 20.65
N GLN A 146 0.27 -4.74 20.32
CA GLN A 146 0.20 -5.82 19.33
C GLN A 146 0.38 -5.26 17.91
N PRO A 147 1.19 -5.91 17.05
CA PRO A 147 1.55 -5.38 15.72
C PRO A 147 0.41 -5.36 14.69
N LEU A 148 -0.71 -6.04 14.95
CA LEU A 148 -1.81 -6.20 13.98
C LEU A 148 -2.52 -4.89 13.61
N LEU A 149 -2.37 -3.84 14.42
CA LEU A 149 -2.98 -2.52 14.18
C LEU A 149 -2.09 -1.58 13.39
N TYR A 150 -0.85 -1.98 13.08
CA TYR A 150 0.14 -1.10 12.50
C TYR A 150 0.60 -1.59 11.13
N ARG A 151 0.92 -0.63 10.26
CA ARG A 151 1.49 -0.90 8.94
C ARG A 151 2.81 -0.15 8.76
N PRO A 152 3.86 -0.81 8.22
CA PRO A 152 5.10 -0.13 7.91
C PRO A 152 4.91 1.03 6.93
N LEU A 153 5.54 2.17 7.24
CA LEU A 153 5.50 3.36 6.41
C LEU A 153 6.23 3.15 5.08
N VAL A 154 7.38 2.46 5.13
CA VAL A 154 8.19 2.11 3.96
C VAL A 154 8.43 0.60 3.99
N GLY A 155 8.23 -0.05 2.85
CA GLY A 155 8.54 -1.46 2.65
C GLY A 155 9.63 -1.62 1.59
N PHE A 156 10.57 -2.52 1.84
CA PHE A 156 11.65 -2.82 0.91
C PHE A 156 11.44 -4.22 0.34
N PRO A 157 11.46 -4.37 -1.00
CA PRO A 157 11.50 -5.70 -1.58
C PRO A 157 12.81 -6.39 -1.21
N THR A 158 12.74 -7.69 -0.96
CA THR A 158 13.91 -8.55 -0.76
C THR A 158 14.19 -9.35 -2.02
N GLU A 159 15.38 -9.97 -2.11
CA GLU A 159 15.75 -10.86 -3.22
C GLU A 159 15.59 -10.23 -4.62
N VAL A 160 15.89 -8.93 -4.73
CA VAL A 160 15.71 -8.18 -5.97
C VAL A 160 16.71 -8.65 -7.02
N GLN A 161 16.21 -9.13 -8.15
CA GLN A 161 16.95 -9.52 -9.35
C GLN A 161 16.35 -8.78 -10.55
N TRP A 162 17.21 -8.30 -11.44
CA TRP A 162 16.78 -7.61 -12.65
C TRP A 162 17.69 -7.92 -13.83
N ASP A 163 17.12 -7.92 -15.03
CA ASP A 163 17.85 -8.11 -16.27
C ASP A 163 17.10 -7.50 -17.47
N LEU A 164 17.85 -7.12 -18.49
CA LEU A 164 17.30 -6.67 -19.77
C LEU A 164 17.23 -7.85 -20.73
N VAL A 165 16.02 -8.14 -21.20
CA VAL A 165 15.79 -9.25 -22.13
C VAL A 165 15.36 -8.65 -23.47
N THR A 166 16.09 -8.98 -24.54
CA THR A 166 15.70 -8.60 -25.90
C THR A 166 15.07 -9.79 -26.60
N GLY A 167 13.86 -9.64 -27.10
CA GLY A 167 13.09 -10.70 -27.74
C GLY A 167 12.19 -10.21 -28.88
N PRO A 168 11.54 -11.11 -29.62
CA PRO A 168 10.55 -10.74 -30.62
C PRO A 168 9.36 -10.05 -29.95
N VAL A 169 8.84 -8.98 -30.57
CA VAL A 169 7.67 -8.26 -30.06
C VAL A 169 6.48 -9.19 -29.80
N GLY A 170 5.91 -9.11 -28.61
CA GLY A 170 4.69 -9.82 -28.23
C GLY A 170 4.91 -11.26 -27.78
N GLN A 171 6.16 -11.71 -27.59
CA GLN A 171 6.44 -12.98 -26.94
C GLN A 171 6.59 -12.83 -25.42
N PRO A 172 6.07 -13.76 -24.60
CA PRO A 172 6.23 -13.71 -23.17
C PRO A 172 7.71 -13.76 -22.77
N VAL A 173 8.18 -12.73 -22.07
CA VAL A 173 9.55 -12.64 -21.52
C VAL A 173 9.75 -13.60 -20.33
N VAL A 174 8.66 -14.04 -19.72
CA VAL A 174 8.66 -14.93 -18.56
C VAL A 174 7.71 -16.10 -18.80
N ALA A 175 8.25 -17.32 -18.75
CA ALA A 175 7.44 -18.53 -18.78
C ALA A 175 6.62 -18.66 -17.48
N THR A 176 5.31 -18.82 -17.62
CA THR A 176 4.38 -19.11 -16.52
C THR A 176 4.58 -20.54 -16.01
N ASP A 177 4.07 -20.84 -14.82
CA ASP A 177 4.16 -22.20 -14.24
C ASP A 177 3.48 -23.24 -15.13
N VAL A 178 2.42 -22.85 -15.85
CA VAL A 178 1.73 -23.69 -16.82
C VAL A 178 2.65 -24.07 -17.98
N VAL A 179 3.40 -23.11 -18.52
CA VAL A 179 4.38 -23.34 -19.60
C VAL A 179 5.56 -24.15 -19.09
N ARG A 180 6.10 -23.84 -17.89
CA ARG A 180 7.24 -24.58 -17.32
C ARG A 180 6.91 -26.04 -17.00
N ASN A 181 5.68 -26.30 -16.58
CA ASN A 181 5.22 -27.65 -16.26
C ASN A 181 4.73 -28.44 -17.49
N GLY A 182 4.91 -27.90 -18.71
CA GLY A 182 4.53 -28.58 -19.95
C GLY A 182 3.02 -28.78 -20.11
N LEU A 183 2.20 -27.99 -19.43
CA LEU A 183 0.74 -28.08 -19.51
C LEU A 183 0.20 -27.40 -20.78
N ILE A 184 0.98 -26.51 -21.39
CA ILE A 184 0.73 -25.90 -22.69
C ILE A 184 2.07 -25.85 -23.44
N ASP A 185 2.12 -26.48 -24.62
CA ASP A 185 3.20 -26.27 -25.57
C ASP A 185 2.99 -24.90 -26.23
N LEU A 186 3.93 -23.98 -26.02
CA LEU A 186 4.02 -22.80 -26.87
C LEU A 186 4.62 -23.25 -28.19
N ASP A 187 3.89 -23.06 -29.29
CA ASP A 187 4.38 -23.41 -30.62
C ASP A 187 5.79 -22.83 -30.82
N PRO A 188 6.77 -23.65 -31.25
CA PRO A 188 8.10 -23.13 -31.55
C PRO A 188 7.97 -22.05 -32.64
N PRO A 189 8.78 -20.97 -32.58
CA PRO A 189 8.78 -19.96 -33.62
C PRO A 189 8.96 -20.64 -34.99
N PRO A 190 8.23 -20.22 -36.04
CA PRO A 190 8.19 -20.93 -37.31
C PRO A 190 9.61 -21.10 -37.86
N SER A 191 10.00 -22.36 -38.08
CA SER A 191 11.32 -22.68 -38.63
C SER A 191 11.49 -22.01 -40.00
N ASN A 192 12.65 -21.39 -40.20
CA ASN A 192 12.99 -20.65 -41.42
C ASN A 192 13.03 -21.59 -42.64
N GLY A 193 11.89 -21.77 -43.31
CA GLY A 193 11.75 -22.66 -44.47
C GLY A 193 10.89 -22.08 -45.59
N ALA A 194 11.23 -20.90 -46.11
CA ALA A 194 10.79 -20.47 -47.44
C ALA A 194 11.73 -19.37 -47.98
N PRO A 195 12.41 -19.58 -49.12
CA PRO A 195 13.23 -18.57 -49.79
C PRO A 195 12.36 -17.79 -50.78
N GLY A 196 12.00 -16.53 -50.49
CA GLY A 196 11.25 -15.76 -51.49
C GLY A 196 10.53 -14.51 -51.04
N GLY A 197 11.03 -13.78 -50.04
CA GLY A 197 10.44 -12.49 -49.67
C GLY A 197 11.44 -11.68 -48.88
N ARG A 198 11.53 -10.37 -49.16
CA ARG A 198 12.27 -9.42 -48.31
C ARG A 198 11.73 -9.52 -46.88
N LYS A 199 12.35 -10.36 -46.05
CA LYS A 199 12.01 -10.52 -44.64
C LYS A 199 12.32 -9.20 -43.96
N ARG A 200 11.27 -8.43 -43.63
CA ARG A 200 11.41 -7.37 -42.62
C ARG A 200 12.01 -8.04 -41.39
N SER A 201 13.12 -7.50 -40.88
CA SER A 201 13.69 -7.96 -39.63
C SER A 201 12.57 -8.00 -38.59
N PRO A 202 12.40 -9.13 -37.87
CA PRO A 202 11.39 -9.19 -36.82
C PRO A 202 11.64 -8.01 -35.87
N LYS A 203 10.59 -7.26 -35.55
CA LYS A 203 10.71 -6.18 -34.57
C LYS A 203 11.14 -6.85 -33.26
N SER A 204 12.26 -6.40 -32.72
CA SER A 204 12.73 -6.78 -31.39
C SER A 204 12.33 -5.71 -30.40
N GLU A 205 11.91 -6.13 -29.21
CA GLU A 205 11.73 -5.26 -28.05
C GLU A 205 12.72 -5.64 -26.96
N THR A 206 13.16 -4.64 -26.20
CA THR A 206 13.97 -4.83 -25.00
C THR A 206 13.09 -4.55 -23.79
N CYS A 207 12.97 -5.54 -22.93
CA CYS A 207 12.10 -5.57 -21.77
C CYS A 207 12.95 -5.56 -20.49
N LEU A 208 12.46 -4.88 -19.45
CA LEU A 208 13.05 -4.94 -18.11
C LEU A 208 12.34 -6.03 -17.32
N ARG A 209 13.04 -7.14 -17.07
CA ARG A 209 12.53 -8.20 -16.21
C ARG A 209 12.94 -7.93 -14.76
N LEU A 210 11.96 -7.95 -13.86
CA LEU A 210 12.15 -7.76 -12.42
C LEU A 210 11.62 -8.97 -11.66
N ARG A 211 12.40 -9.45 -10.70
CA ARG A 211 12.01 -10.45 -9.71
C ARG A 211 12.35 -9.93 -8.33
N PHE A 212 11.40 -10.02 -7.41
CA PHE A 212 11.59 -9.60 -6.03
C PHE A 212 10.54 -10.26 -5.14
N THR A 213 10.84 -10.31 -3.86
CA THR A 213 9.95 -10.82 -2.81
C THR A 213 9.42 -9.65 -1.99
N LEU A 214 8.12 -9.69 -1.68
CA LEU A 214 7.45 -8.69 -0.83
C LEU A 214 6.95 -9.36 0.44
N GLU A 215 7.19 -8.75 1.59
CA GLU A 215 6.60 -9.24 2.83
C GLU A 215 5.09 -9.04 2.81
N LYS A 216 4.34 -10.04 3.31
CA LYS A 216 2.89 -10.02 3.37
C LYS A 216 2.32 -8.84 4.18
N ALA A 217 3.09 -8.33 5.15
CA ALA A 217 2.73 -7.17 5.97
C ALA A 217 2.73 -5.87 5.16
N HIS A 218 3.52 -5.81 4.08
CA HIS A 218 3.45 -4.74 3.12
C HIS A 218 2.30 -5.04 2.17
N ASP A 219 1.11 -4.55 2.50
CA ASP A 219 -0.05 -4.51 1.61
C ASP A 219 0.18 -3.55 0.40
N CYS A 220 1.44 -3.39 -0.03
CA CYS A 220 1.84 -2.75 -1.27
C CYS A 220 2.07 -3.85 -2.30
N GLY A 221 1.16 -4.01 -3.26
CA GLY A 221 1.37 -4.96 -4.35
C GLY A 221 2.59 -4.58 -5.19
N GLY A 222 3.12 -5.50 -6.00
CA GLY A 222 4.29 -5.27 -6.87
C GLY A 222 4.16 -4.02 -7.77
N ARG A 223 2.94 -3.57 -8.06
CA ARG A 223 2.68 -2.31 -8.78
C ARG A 223 3.18 -1.06 -8.06
N MET A 224 3.22 -1.04 -6.74
CA MET A 224 3.78 0.08 -5.98
C MET A 224 5.30 0.14 -6.14
N VAL A 225 5.97 -1.02 -6.20
CA VAL A 225 7.41 -1.10 -6.52
C VAL A 225 7.67 -0.60 -7.95
N LEU A 226 6.87 -1.05 -8.93
CA LEU A 226 7.00 -0.58 -10.31
C LEU A 226 6.77 0.92 -10.45
N ARG A 227 5.76 1.45 -9.75
CA ARG A 227 5.52 2.90 -9.67
C ARG A 227 6.74 3.65 -9.16
N GLU A 228 7.41 3.13 -8.14
CA GLU A 228 8.59 3.78 -7.57
C GLU A 228 9.82 3.68 -8.49
N ILE A 229 10.06 2.52 -9.10
CA ILE A 229 11.21 2.33 -10.00
C ILE A 229 11.04 3.17 -11.28
N LEU A 230 9.85 3.15 -11.86
CA LEU A 230 9.59 3.79 -13.16
C LEU A 230 9.13 5.25 -13.01
N GLN A 231 8.78 5.68 -11.79
CA GLN A 231 8.21 7.00 -11.51
C GLN A 231 6.94 7.28 -12.35
N ARG A 232 6.15 6.24 -12.64
CA ARG A 232 4.91 6.32 -13.44
C ARG A 232 3.67 6.09 -12.59
N PRO A 233 2.52 6.69 -12.94
CA PRO A 233 1.25 6.47 -12.27
C PRO A 233 0.82 4.99 -12.24
N ILE A 234 0.23 4.54 -11.14
CA ILE A 234 -0.13 3.12 -10.96
C ILE A 234 -1.18 2.60 -11.96
N HIS A 235 -2.03 3.48 -12.48
CA HIS A 235 -3.07 3.10 -13.44
C HIS A 235 -2.50 2.62 -14.78
N GLU A 236 -1.26 3.02 -15.10
CA GLU A 236 -0.53 2.55 -16.27
C GLU A 236 0.01 1.11 -16.12
N PHE A 237 -0.16 0.49 -14.94
CA PHE A 237 0.19 -0.92 -14.71
C PHE A 237 -1.05 -1.80 -14.52
N MET A 238 -2.26 -1.27 -14.80
CA MET A 238 -3.48 -2.06 -14.75
C MET A 238 -3.67 -2.79 -16.08
N PRO A 239 -3.99 -4.10 -16.07
CA PRO A 239 -4.25 -4.83 -17.31
C PRO A 239 -5.38 -4.15 -18.08
N ALA A 240 -5.21 -4.00 -19.39
CA ALA A 240 -6.11 -3.29 -20.31
C ALA A 240 -7.55 -3.83 -20.37
N SER A 241 -7.85 -4.91 -19.63
CA SER A 241 -9.18 -5.48 -19.50
C SER A 241 -10.15 -4.64 -18.65
N SER A 242 -9.68 -3.60 -17.93
CA SER A 242 -10.56 -2.69 -17.16
C SER A 242 -10.96 -1.40 -17.88
N LEU A 243 -10.28 -1.02 -18.96
CA LEU A 243 -10.57 0.15 -19.78
C LEU A 243 -10.19 -0.20 -21.22
N GLY A 244 -11.19 -0.37 -22.09
CA GLY A 244 -11.02 -0.91 -23.43
C GLY A 244 -9.83 -0.34 -24.20
N ARG A 245 -8.92 -1.23 -24.60
CA ARG A 245 -7.74 -1.05 -25.47
C ARG A 245 -6.69 -0.02 -25.00
N GLN A 246 -5.53 -0.55 -24.58
CA GLN A 246 -4.27 -0.45 -25.33
C GLN A 246 -3.24 -1.42 -24.73
N ASP A 247 -2.43 -2.02 -25.61
CA ASP A 247 -1.38 -2.97 -25.25
C ASP A 247 -0.33 -2.32 -24.36
N LEU A 248 -0.11 -2.89 -23.18
CA LEU A 248 1.06 -2.59 -22.35
C LEU A 248 1.81 -3.90 -22.13
N LEU A 249 2.82 -4.10 -22.97
CA LEU A 249 3.90 -5.06 -22.79
C LEU A 249 4.99 -4.38 -21.93
N PHE A 250 5.46 -5.07 -20.90
CA PHE A 250 6.69 -4.76 -20.17
C PHE A 250 7.61 -5.96 -20.24
#